data_AF-A0A2E0QS45-F1
#
_entry.id   AF-A0A2E0QS45-F1
#
_cell.length_a   1.000
_cell.length_b   1.000
_cell.length_c   1.000
_cell.angle_alpha   90.00
_cell.angle_beta   90.00
_cell.angle_gamma   90.00
#
_symmetry.space_group_name_H-M   'P 1'
#
loop_
_entity.id
_entity.type
_entity.pdbx_description
1 polymer ?
#
loop_
_entity_poly.entity_id
_entity_poly.type
_entity_poly.pdbx_seq_one_letter_code
_entity_poly.pdbx_strand_id
1 'polypeptide(L)'
;MITSSSSHSTYKAFSLVEVLAAVGIIGIIAFLAIPNIVQIKQDSERNLAISRAEAVNMAIVSYIQSNGKDTVASGWTSKSNQERYAALIPYLSFAPAALTDFTPAGYTITLPADLNALTKSVLTVNSDGSTISY
;
A
#
# COMPACT_ATOMS: atom_id res chain seq x y z
N MET A 1 46.56 -5.94 -56.56
CA MET A 1 45.25 -6.61 -56.69
C MET A 1 44.84 -7.05 -55.30
N ILE A 2 43.93 -6.32 -54.65
CA ILE A 2 43.50 -6.57 -53.25
C ILE A 2 42.13 -7.24 -53.33
N THR A 3 42.03 -8.50 -52.92
CA THR A 3 40.76 -9.23 -52.82
C THR A 3 40.24 -9.13 -51.39
N SER A 4 39.16 -8.37 -51.20
CA SER A 4 38.42 -8.27 -49.94
C SER A 4 37.64 -9.56 -49.69
N SER A 5 37.95 -10.26 -48.59
CA SER A 5 37.18 -11.43 -48.13
C SER A 5 36.12 -11.00 -47.12
N SER A 6 34.85 -10.98 -47.54
CA SER A 6 33.72 -10.72 -46.65
C SER A 6 33.37 -11.97 -45.83
N SER A 7 33.54 -11.92 -44.52
CA SER A 7 33.05 -12.94 -43.58
C SER A 7 31.53 -12.85 -43.46
N HIS A 8 30.81 -13.94 -43.76
CA HIS A 8 29.36 -14.06 -43.54
C HIS A 8 29.11 -14.58 -42.11
N SER A 9 28.42 -13.80 -41.28
CA SER A 9 27.93 -14.26 -39.98
C SER A 9 26.57 -14.96 -40.16
N THR A 10 26.53 -16.28 -39.97
CA THR A 10 25.27 -17.03 -39.97
C THR A 10 24.53 -16.80 -38.66
N TYR A 11 23.41 -16.08 -38.70
CA TYR A 11 22.50 -15.96 -37.55
C TYR A 11 21.81 -17.32 -37.32
N LYS A 12 22.02 -17.92 -36.14
CA LYS A 12 21.30 -19.14 -35.75
C LYS A 12 19.89 -18.76 -35.32
N ALA A 13 18.89 -19.16 -36.11
CA ALA A 13 17.49 -19.07 -35.71
C ALA A 13 17.11 -20.23 -34.78
N PHE A 14 16.22 -19.98 -33.82
CA PHE A 14 15.70 -21.01 -32.90
C PHE A 14 14.83 -22.03 -33.63
N SER A 15 14.94 -23.30 -33.25
CA SER A 15 14.04 -24.33 -33.76
C SER A 15 12.65 -24.18 -33.12
N LEU A 16 11.61 -24.53 -33.87
CA LEU A 16 10.23 -24.50 -33.40
C LEU A 16 10.05 -25.37 -32.14
N VAL A 17 10.71 -26.52 -32.06
CA VAL A 17 10.65 -27.41 -30.88
C VAL A 17 11.28 -26.77 -29.64
N GLU A 18 12.35 -25.99 -29.79
CA GLU A 18 13.00 -25.30 -28.66
C GLU A 18 12.11 -24.20 -28.11
N VAL A 19 11.42 -23.46 -28.99
CA VAL A 19 10.44 -22.44 -28.58
C VAL A 19 9.24 -23.08 -27.88
N LEU A 20 8.71 -24.20 -28.39
CA LEU A 20 7.60 -24.91 -27.75
C LEU A 20 7.98 -25.46 -26.38
N ALA A 21 9.17 -26.05 -26.25
CA ALA A 21 9.67 -26.52 -24.96
C ALA A 21 9.83 -25.36 -23.96
N ALA A 22 10.41 -24.24 -24.39
CA ALA A 22 10.58 -23.05 -23.55
C ALA A 22 9.24 -22.48 -23.07
N VAL A 23 8.26 -22.33 -23.96
CA VAL A 23 6.91 -21.83 -23.61
C VAL A 23 6.21 -22.79 -22.64
N GLY A 24 6.36 -24.11 -22.82
CA GLY A 24 5.79 -25.10 -21.90
C GLY A 24 6.36 -24.99 -20.49
N ILE A 25 7.69 -24.86 -20.36
CA ILE A 25 8.35 -24.72 -19.05
C ILE A 25 7.95 -23.39 -18.38
N ILE A 26 7.96 -22.28 -19.13
CA ILE A 26 7.54 -20.96 -18.61
C ILE A 26 6.08 -21.00 -18.17
N GLY A 27 5.20 -21.67 -18.92
CA GLY A 27 3.79 -21.83 -18.59
C GLY A 27 3.57 -22.53 -17.25
N ILE A 28 4.30 -23.62 -16.99
CA ILE A 28 4.23 -24.36 -15.71
C ILE A 28 4.74 -23.48 -14.56
N ILE A 29 5.86 -22.79 -14.74
CA ILE A 29 6.43 -21.91 -13.71
C ILE A 29 5.46 -20.77 -13.39
N ALA A 30 4.90 -20.10 -14.41
CA ALA A 30 3.95 -19.02 -14.23
C ALA A 30 2.69 -19.50 -13.50
N PHE A 31 2.16 -20.68 -13.86
CA PHE A 31 0.99 -21.25 -13.20
C PHE A 31 1.21 -21.48 -11.71
N LEU A 32 2.38 -21.98 -11.30
CA LEU A 32 2.71 -22.19 -9.89
C LEU A 32 3.06 -20.89 -9.15
N ALA A 33 3.66 -19.91 -9.84
CA ALA A 33 4.15 -18.69 -9.22
C ALA A 33 3.07 -17.61 -9.04
N ILE A 34 2.18 -17.42 -10.02
CA ILE A 34 1.13 -16.37 -10.00
C ILE A 34 0.30 -16.36 -8.71
N PRO A 35 -0.26 -17.50 -8.23
CA PRO A 35 -1.10 -17.46 -7.02
C PRO A 35 -0.34 -16.94 -5.80
N ASN A 36 0.91 -17.37 -5.63
CA ASN A 36 1.76 -16.92 -4.53
C ASN A 36 2.09 -15.42 -4.64
N ILE A 37 2.43 -14.94 -5.84
CA ILE A 37 2.72 -13.51 -6.07
C ILE A 37 1.50 -12.64 -5.75
N VAL A 38 0.29 -13.10 -6.10
CA VAL A 38 -0.95 -12.37 -5.80
C VAL A 38 -1.19 -12.30 -4.29
N GLN A 39 -0.99 -13.41 -3.56
CA GLN A 39 -1.11 -13.42 -2.10
C GLN A 39 -0.10 -12.49 -1.43
N ILE A 40 1.18 -12.54 -1.82
CA ILE A 40 2.23 -11.66 -1.28
C ILE A 40 1.89 -10.19 -1.51
N LYS A 41 1.33 -9.84 -2.68
CA LYS A 41 0.88 -8.47 -2.95
C LYS A 41 -0.26 -8.06 -2.02
N GLN A 42 -1.27 -8.90 -1.84
CA GLN A 42 -2.39 -8.62 -0.94
C GLN A 42 -1.92 -8.44 0.51
N ASP A 43 -1.03 -9.30 0.98
CA ASP A 43 -0.45 -9.20 2.34
C ASP A 43 0.41 -7.94 2.49
N SER A 44 1.16 -7.57 1.45
CA SER A 44 1.96 -6.34 1.46
C SER A 44 1.09 -5.09 1.54
N GLU A 45 0.00 -5.02 0.76
CA GLU A 45 -0.96 -3.91 0.81
C GLU A 45 -1.68 -3.85 2.17
N ARG A 46 -2.04 -5.02 2.74
CA ARG A 46 -2.62 -5.10 4.09
C ARG A 46 -1.66 -4.56 5.15
N ASN A 47 -0.40 -4.97 5.10
CA ASN A 47 0.61 -4.52 6.05
C ASN A 47 0.92 -3.03 5.89
N LEU A 48 0.92 -2.52 4.65
CA LEU A 48 1.01 -1.09 4.39
C LEU A 48 -0.17 -0.34 5.01
N ALA A 49 -1.39 -0.85 4.85
CA ALA A 49 -2.60 -0.25 5.43
C ALA A 49 -2.52 -0.18 6.96
N ILE A 50 -2.05 -1.27 7.60
CA ILE A 50 -1.81 -1.32 9.05
C ILE A 50 -0.77 -0.28 9.46
N SER A 51 0.38 -0.24 8.78
CA SER A 51 1.44 0.74 9.07
C SER A 51 0.97 2.19 8.93
N ARG A 52 0.13 2.48 7.93
CA ARG A 52 -0.49 3.81 7.76
C ARG A 52 -1.46 4.13 8.89
N ALA A 53 -2.26 3.16 9.33
CA ALA A 53 -3.18 3.33 10.46
C ALA A 53 -2.44 3.55 11.80
N GLU A 54 -1.33 2.85 12.01
CA GLU A 54 -0.43 3.08 13.15
C GLU A 54 0.20 4.47 13.11
N ALA A 55 0.67 4.91 11.93
CA ALA A 55 1.23 6.25 11.76
C ALA A 55 0.20 7.33 12.11
N VAL A 56 -1.07 7.15 11.72
CA VAL A 56 -2.18 8.02 12.10
C VAL A 56 -2.40 8.02 13.61
N ASN A 57 -2.39 6.87 14.27
CA ASN A 57 -2.53 6.80 15.73
C ASN A 57 -1.38 7.51 16.45
N MET A 58 -0.14 7.33 15.98
CA MET A 58 1.03 8.04 16.52
C MET A 58 0.95 9.55 16.29
N ALA A 59 0.42 9.99 15.14
CA ALA A 59 0.15 11.39 14.87
C ALA A 59 -0.90 11.97 15.81
N ILE A 60 -1.98 11.24 16.11
CA ILE A 60 -3.00 11.64 17.11
C ILE A 60 -2.34 11.85 18.47
N VAL A 61 -1.51 10.90 18.91
CA VAL A 61 -0.80 11.00 20.18
C VAL A 61 0.13 12.23 20.21
N SER A 62 0.87 12.48 19.14
CA SER A 62 1.76 13.64 19.02
C SER A 62 1.00 14.98 19.00
N TYR A 63 -0.17 15.00 18.34
CA TYR A 63 -1.07 16.14 18.31
C TYR A 63 -1.64 16.46 19.70
N ILE A 64 -2.09 15.44 20.44
CA ILE A 64 -2.55 15.56 21.83
C ILE A 64 -1.43 16.08 22.74
N GLN A 65 -0.21 15.54 22.60
CA GLN A 65 0.93 15.95 23.42
C GLN A 65 1.33 17.42 23.19
N SER A 66 1.24 17.90 21.95
CA SER A 66 1.66 19.27 21.61
C SER A 66 0.60 20.33 21.88
N ASN A 67 -0.69 19.99 21.86
CA ASN A 67 -1.79 20.96 21.99
C ASN A 67 -2.59 20.83 23.30
N GLY A 68 -2.28 19.82 24.12
CA GLY A 68 -3.00 19.52 25.36
C GLY A 68 -4.28 18.71 25.12
N LYS A 69 -4.49 17.69 25.94
CA LYS A 69 -5.58 16.71 25.76
C LYS A 69 -6.97 17.35 25.79
N ASP A 70 -7.26 18.21 26.75
CA ASP A 70 -8.62 18.73 26.97
C ASP A 70 -9.07 19.68 25.85
N THR A 71 -8.15 20.52 25.37
CA THR A 71 -8.36 21.42 24.23
C THR A 71 -8.55 20.65 22.94
N VAL A 72 -7.73 19.61 22.72
CA VAL A 72 -7.86 18.76 21.54
C VAL A 72 -9.17 17.97 21.56
N ALA A 73 -9.48 17.30 22.67
CA ALA A 73 -10.66 16.43 22.76
C ALA A 73 -11.98 17.19 22.58
N SER A 74 -12.10 18.38 23.17
CA SER A 74 -13.30 19.23 23.02
C SER A 74 -13.52 19.71 21.58
N GLY A 75 -12.45 20.09 20.87
CA GLY A 75 -12.52 20.50 19.46
C GLY A 75 -12.60 19.35 18.46
N TRP A 76 -12.25 18.12 18.85
CA TRP A 76 -12.15 16.98 17.94
C TRP A 76 -13.49 16.35 17.58
N THR A 77 -14.40 16.26 18.53
CA THR A 77 -15.70 15.62 18.37
C THR A 77 -16.56 16.32 17.31
N SER A 78 -16.42 17.65 17.21
CA SER A 78 -17.18 18.49 16.27
C SER A 78 -16.62 18.51 14.84
N LYS A 79 -15.42 17.98 14.62
CA LYS A 79 -14.76 17.96 13.31
C LYS A 79 -15.16 16.73 12.49
N SER A 80 -15.29 16.90 11.18
CA SER A 80 -15.36 15.79 10.23
C SER A 80 -14.05 15.00 10.19
N ASN A 81 -14.05 13.79 9.62
CA ASN A 81 -12.83 12.99 9.49
C ASN A 81 -11.74 13.69 8.67
N GLN A 82 -12.11 14.48 7.66
CA GLN A 82 -11.16 15.20 6.83
C GLN A 82 -10.52 16.38 7.60
N GLU A 83 -11.30 17.10 8.42
CA GLU A 83 -10.77 18.17 9.27
C GLU A 83 -9.89 17.64 10.41
N ARG A 84 -10.25 16.47 10.95
CA ARG A 84 -9.42 15.73 11.91
C ARG A 84 -8.09 15.34 11.27
N TYR A 85 -8.14 14.75 10.08
CA TYR A 85 -6.93 14.37 9.33
C TYR A 85 -6.06 15.58 8.98
N ALA A 86 -6.66 16.71 8.57
CA ALA A 86 -5.93 17.94 8.28
C ALA A 86 -5.12 18.45 9.48
N ALA A 87 -5.63 18.29 10.71
CA ALA A 87 -4.89 18.63 11.93
C ALA A 87 -3.72 17.67 12.22
N LEU A 88 -3.75 16.44 11.68
CA LEU A 88 -2.70 15.44 11.85
C LEU A 88 -1.59 15.54 10.80
N ILE A 89 -1.82 16.22 9.67
CA ILE A 89 -0.85 16.37 8.57
C ILE A 89 0.55 16.79 9.07
N PRO A 90 0.71 17.79 9.97
CA PRO A 90 2.04 18.20 10.44
C PRO A 90 2.79 17.11 11.23
N TYR A 91 2.08 16.11 11.74
CA TYR A 91 2.62 15.01 12.55
C TYR A 91 2.76 13.72 11.76
N LEU A 92 2.44 13.74 10.46
CA LEU A 92 2.55 12.61 9.54
C LEU A 92 3.65 12.87 8.51
N SER A 93 4.52 11.89 8.29
CA SER A 93 5.55 11.98 7.25
C SER A 93 4.93 11.77 5.87
N PHE A 94 5.15 12.73 4.96
CA PHE A 94 4.68 12.69 3.58
C PHE A 94 3.15 12.49 3.44
N ALA A 95 2.37 13.13 4.32
CA ALA A 95 0.91 13.06 4.27
C ALA A 95 0.33 13.84 3.07
N PRO A 96 -0.48 13.20 2.21
CA PRO A 96 -1.26 13.88 1.19
C PRO A 96 -2.42 14.65 1.84
N ALA A 97 -3.10 15.49 1.06
CA ALA A 97 -4.16 16.36 1.54
C ALA A 97 -5.40 15.57 2.01
N ALA A 98 -5.74 14.44 1.38
CA ALA A 98 -6.89 13.62 1.73
C ALA A 98 -6.48 12.32 2.41
N LEU A 99 -7.27 11.89 3.40
CA LEU A 99 -7.04 10.62 4.10
C LEU A 99 -7.14 9.42 3.14
N THR A 100 -8.00 9.52 2.12
CA THR A 100 -8.19 8.49 1.09
C THR A 100 -6.93 8.26 0.25
N ASP A 101 -6.12 9.30 0.04
CA ASP A 101 -4.87 9.21 -0.73
C ASP A 101 -3.72 8.66 0.13
N PHE A 102 -3.84 8.75 1.46
CA PHE A 102 -2.85 8.21 2.39
C PHE A 102 -3.05 6.69 2.61
N THR A 103 -4.27 6.20 2.43
CA THR A 103 -4.63 4.79 2.56
C THR A 103 -4.43 4.04 1.24
N PRO A 104 -3.85 2.82 1.26
CA PRO A 104 -3.80 1.99 0.07
C PRO A 104 -5.21 1.62 -0.43
N ALA A 105 -5.34 1.40 -1.73
CA ALA A 105 -6.62 1.08 -2.36
C ALA A 105 -7.23 -0.20 -1.76
N GLY A 106 -8.54 -0.17 -1.50
CA GLY A 106 -9.27 -1.28 -0.89
C GLY A 106 -9.33 -1.24 0.65
N TYR A 107 -8.71 -0.24 1.28
CA TYR A 107 -8.76 -0.03 2.72
C TYR A 107 -9.29 1.37 3.06
N THR A 108 -9.97 1.50 4.19
CA THR A 108 -10.41 2.79 4.74
C THR A 108 -10.00 2.89 6.20
N ILE A 109 -9.42 4.03 6.58
CA ILE A 109 -9.12 4.36 7.97
C ILE A 109 -10.21 5.29 8.50
N THR A 110 -10.84 4.91 9.61
CA THR A 110 -11.79 5.76 10.33
C THR A 110 -11.14 6.25 11.62
N LEU A 111 -10.97 7.57 11.73
CA LEU A 111 -10.41 8.21 12.92
C LEU A 111 -11.38 8.08 14.11
N PRO A 112 -10.86 7.93 15.34
CA PRO A 112 -11.71 7.88 16.53
C PRO A 112 -12.50 9.18 16.67
N ALA A 113 -13.82 9.07 16.92
CA ALA A 113 -14.68 10.24 17.07
C ALA A 113 -14.50 10.95 18.42
N ASP A 114 -14.05 10.23 19.43
CA ASP A 114 -13.83 10.72 20.79
C ASP A 114 -12.42 10.33 21.26
N LEU A 115 -11.61 11.33 21.61
CA LEU A 115 -10.24 11.14 22.09
C LEU A 115 -10.14 10.98 23.62
N ASN A 116 -11.25 11.11 24.34
CA ASN A 116 -11.32 10.78 25.77
C ASN A 116 -11.45 9.28 26.00
N ALA A 117 -12.15 8.59 25.10
CA ALA A 117 -12.27 7.14 25.07
C ALA A 117 -10.95 6.42 24.72
N LEU A 118 -9.94 7.15 24.23
CA LEU A 118 -8.60 6.64 23.87
C LEU A 118 -8.66 5.41 22.94
N THR A 119 -9.61 5.40 22.01
CA THR A 119 -9.76 4.32 21.03
C THR A 119 -8.78 4.51 19.87
N LYS A 120 -8.24 3.40 19.36
CA LYS A 120 -7.45 3.39 18.12
C LYS A 120 -8.33 3.74 16.91
N SER A 121 -7.72 4.24 15.84
CA SER A 121 -8.41 4.34 14.54
C SER A 121 -8.78 2.95 14.02
N VAL A 122 -9.91 2.85 13.32
CA VAL A 122 -10.42 1.59 12.79
C VAL A 122 -9.97 1.43 11.35
N LEU A 123 -9.33 0.31 11.05
CA LEU A 123 -8.97 -0.07 9.69
C LEU A 123 -10.06 -1.02 9.15
N THR A 124 -10.67 -0.67 8.03
CA THR A 124 -11.74 -1.45 7.41
C THR A 124 -11.34 -1.86 5.99
N VAL A 125 -11.63 -3.11 5.62
CA VAL A 125 -11.47 -3.61 4.26
C VAL A 125 -12.72 -3.28 3.45
N ASN A 126 -12.56 -2.61 2.31
CA ASN A 126 -13.69 -2.08 1.54
C ASN A 126 -14.52 -3.17 0.84
N SER A 127 -13.93 -4.34 0.58
CA SER A 127 -14.58 -5.43 -0.15
C SER A 127 -15.63 -6.18 0.67
N ASP A 128 -15.44 -6.28 1.98
CA ASP A 128 -16.29 -7.08 2.87
C ASP A 128 -16.74 -6.32 4.14
N GLY A 129 -16.21 -5.11 4.37
CA GLY A 129 -16.52 -4.31 5.56
C GLY A 129 -15.86 -4.83 6.84
N SER A 130 -14.99 -5.83 6.75
CA SER A 130 -14.31 -6.41 7.90
C SER A 130 -13.37 -5.40 8.55
N THR A 131 -13.39 -5.32 9.88
CA THR A 131 -12.44 -4.50 10.63
C THR A 131 -11.17 -5.30 10.93
N ILE A 132 -10.02 -4.64 10.77
CA ILE A 132 -8.72 -5.19 11.11
C ILE A 132 -8.32 -4.61 12.46
N SER A 133 -8.10 -5.50 13.44
CA SER A 133 -7.45 -5.16 14.70
C SER A 133 -5.93 -5.17 14.50
N TYR A 134 -5.29 -4.13 15.02
CA TYR A 134 -3.84 -3.92 15.02
C TYR A 134 -3.46 -3.09 16.25
#